data_AF-A0A3N2PT90-F1
#
_entry.id   AF-A0A3N2PT90-F1
#
_cell.length_a   1.000
_cell.length_b   1.000
_cell.length_c   1.000
_cell.angle_alpha   90.00
_cell.angle_beta   90.00
_cell.angle_gamma   90.00
#
_symmetry.space_group_name_H-M   'P 1'
#
loop_
_entity.id
_entity.type
_entity.pdbx_description
1 polymer ?
#
loop_
_entity_poly.entity_id
_entity_poly.type
_entity_poly.pdbx_seq_one_letter_code
_entity_poly.pdbx_strand_id
1 'polypeptide(L)' 'MCDWEEFLFTCSHSVVRLKSYCHFARNDPNHQCFGVKVLRKSWQQAIPCEQCIARWHENSQQQFGQSLLRAPGRQ' A
#
# COMPACT_ATOMS: atom_id res chain seq x y z
N MET A 1 20.28 14.48 -5.69
CA MET A 1 19.80 13.19 -5.16
C MET A 1 18.29 13.23 -5.06
N CYS A 2 17.61 12.10 -5.19
CA CYS A 2 16.17 12.01 -4.97
C CYS A 2 15.91 11.72 -3.50
N ASP A 3 14.99 12.45 -2.90
CA ASP A 3 14.59 12.24 -1.51
C ASP A 3 13.35 11.37 -1.45
N TRP A 4 13.37 10.39 -0.55
CA TRP A 4 12.28 9.45 -0.31
C TRP A 4 11.80 9.55 1.13
N GLU A 5 10.55 9.18 1.34
CA GLU A 5 9.94 9.02 2.66
C GLU A 5 9.32 7.62 2.76
N GLU A 6 9.38 7.03 3.94
CA GLU A 6 8.81 5.74 4.24
C GLU A 6 7.59 5.91 5.16
N PHE A 7 6.57 5.10 4.94
CA PHE A 7 5.35 5.06 5.72
C PHE A 7 5.18 3.66 6.29
N LEU A 8 5.15 3.54 7.61
CA LEU A 8 5.03 2.29 8.37
C LEU A 8 3.59 2.17 8.87
N PHE A 9 2.90 1.09 8.51
CA PHE A 9 1.49 0.89 8.84
C PHE A 9 1.32 -0.11 9.99
N THR A 10 0.17 -0.05 10.68
CA THR A 10 -0.14 -0.96 11.80
C THR A 10 -0.22 -2.44 11.40
N CYS A 11 -0.48 -2.71 10.12
CA CYS A 11 -0.44 -4.05 9.54
C CYS A 11 0.98 -4.59 9.26
N SER A 12 2.03 -3.94 9.78
CA SER A 12 3.45 -4.30 9.56
C SER A 12 3.93 -4.20 8.11
N HIS A 13 3.18 -3.49 7.24
CA HIS A 13 3.62 -3.15 5.90
C HIS A 13 4.32 -1.80 5.91
N SER A 14 5.23 -1.58 4.96
CA SER A 14 5.80 -0.27 4.68
C SER A 14 5.66 0.13 3.22
N VAL A 15 5.56 1.43 2.95
CA VAL A 15 5.53 1.99 1.60
C VAL A 15 6.53 3.13 1.52
N VAL A 16 7.37 3.11 0.49
CA VAL A 16 8.35 4.17 0.23
C VAL A 16 7.86 5.04 -0.93
N ARG A 17 7.79 6.35 -0.71
CA ARG A 17 7.32 7.33 -1.70
C ARG A 17 8.38 8.39 -1.98
N LEU A 18 8.44 8.83 -3.23
CA LEU A 18 9.34 9.89 -3.63
C LEU A 18 8.81 11.22 -3.10
N LYS A 19 9.64 11.93 -2.34
CA LYS A 19 9.33 13.25 -1.81
C LYS A 19 9.80 14.36 -2.74
N SER A 20 11.03 14.24 -3.25
CA SER A 20 11.62 15.26 -4.10
C SER A 20 12.48 14.64 -5.19
N TYR A 21 12.37 15.21 -6.39
CA TYR A 21 13.20 14.84 -7.53
C TYR A 21 14.57 15.49 -7.43
N CYS A 22 15.60 14.76 -7.86
CA CYS A 22 16.93 15.32 -8.06
C CYS A 22 16.90 16.40 -9.15
N HIS A 23 17.94 17.24 -9.21
CA HIS A 23 18.03 18.33 -10.19
C HIS A 23 17.76 17.87 -11.64
N PHE A 24 18.28 16.70 -12.02
CA PHE A 24 18.14 16.15 -13.37
C PHE A 24 16.72 15.63 -13.68
N ALA A 25 15.95 15.26 -12.66
CA ALA A 25 14.66 14.60 -12.81
C ALA A 25 13.46 15.56 -12.68
N ARG A 26 13.69 16.83 -12.29
CA ARG A 26 12.61 17.77 -11.95
C ARG A 26 11.63 18.06 -13.10
N ASN A 27 12.10 17.98 -14.34
CA ASN A 27 11.31 18.33 -15.52
C ASN A 27 11.02 17.14 -16.44
N ASP A 28 11.44 15.93 -16.07
CA ASP A 28 11.24 14.73 -16.88
C ASP A 28 10.50 13.67 -16.03
N PRO A 29 9.18 13.51 -16.23
CA PRO A 29 8.38 12.53 -15.50
C PRO A 29 8.86 11.09 -15.67
N ASN A 30 9.56 10.79 -16.77
CA ASN A 30 10.06 9.46 -17.09
C ASN A 30 11.54 9.29 -16.70
N HIS A 31 12.10 10.26 -15.98
CA HIS A 31 13.50 10.22 -15.60
C HIS A 31 13.79 9.03 -14.67
N GLN A 32 14.49 8.03 -15.19
CA GLN A 32 15.08 6.99 -14.37
C GLN A 32 16.31 7.55 -13.64
N CYS A 33 16.11 7.96 -12.39
CA CYS A 33 17.20 8.41 -11.54
C CYS A 33 18.06 7.23 -11.08
N PHE A 34 19.22 7.06 -11.70
CA PHE A 34 20.27 6.11 -11.28
C PHE A 34 21.18 6.65 -10.16
N GLY A 35 20.96 7.90 -9.73
CA GLY A 35 21.70 8.51 -8.63
C GLY A 35 21.29 8.01 -7.25
N VAL A 36 22.04 8.42 -6.22
CA VAL A 36 21.80 8.05 -4.82
C VAL A 36 20.38 8.41 -4.38
N LYS A 37 19.70 7.44 -3.77
CA LYS A 37 18.38 7.57 -3.15
C LYS A 37 18.57 7.78 -1.66
N VAL A 38 18.00 8.85 -1.11
CA VAL A 38 18.14 9.18 0.30
C VAL A 38 16.78 9.06 0.98
N LEU A 39 16.67 8.13 1.94
CA LEU A 39 15.50 8.05 2.81
C LEU A 39 15.61 9.14 3.88
N ARG A 40 14.72 10.13 3.86
CA ARG A 40 14.79 11.30 4.75
C ARG A 40 14.06 11.09 6.06
N LYS A 41 12.87 10.49 6.00
CA LYS A 41 11.98 10.31 7.15
C LYS A 41 11.19 9.03 7.01
N SER A 42 10.88 8.44 8.16
CA SER A 42 9.91 7.35 8.28
C SER A 42 8.75 7.83 9.15
N TRP A 43 7.54 7.58 8.70
CA TRP A 43 6.31 8.05 9.32
C TRP A 43 5.48 6.85 9.78
N GLN A 44 5.18 6.78 11.08
CA GLN A 44 4.22 5.80 11.58
C GLN A 44 2.79 6.25 11.27
N GLN A 45 2.02 5.37 10.65
CA GLN A 45 0.62 5.55 10.34
C GLN A 45 -0.22 4.83 11.39
N ALA A 46 -1.32 5.45 11.82
CA ALA A 46 -2.26 4.85 12.76
C ALA A 46 -3.26 3.88 12.08
N ILE A 47 -3.14 3.69 10.77
CA ILE A 47 -4.06 2.89 9.95
C ILE A 47 -3.33 1.72 9.27
N PRO A 48 -4.04 0.65 8.87
CA PRO A 48 -3.52 -0.36 7.96
C PRO A 48 -3.28 0.22 6.55
N CYS A 49 -2.49 -0.46 5.73
CA CYS A 49 -2.31 -0.07 4.33
C CYS A 49 -3.56 -0.37 3.50
N GLU A 50 -3.71 0.33 2.36
CA GLU A 50 -4.86 0.20 1.45
C GLU A 50 -5.07 -1.25 0.97
N GLN A 51 -4.00 -2.00 0.74
CA GLN A 51 -4.08 -3.40 0.32
C GLN A 51 -4.69 -4.31 1.41
N CYS A 52 -4.33 -4.09 2.68
CA CYS A 52 -4.92 -4.83 3.79
C CYS A 52 -6.40 -4.49 3.95
N ILE A 53 -6.75 -3.20 3.82
CA ILE A 53 -8.13 -2.73 3.87
C ILE A 53 -8.95 -3.39 2.75
N ALA A 54 -8.45 -3.38 1.51
CA ALA A 54 -9.12 -4.00 0.36
C ALA A 54 -9.35 -5.51 0.57
N ARG A 55 -8.32 -6.26 1.01
CA ARG A 55 -8.44 -7.69 1.31
C ARG A 55 -9.48 -7.99 2.40
N TRP A 56 -9.57 -7.14 3.42
CA TRP A 56 -10.59 -7.30 4.46
C TRP A 56 -12.01 -7.10 3.91
N HIS A 57 -12.20 -6.14 3.00
CA HIS A 57 -13.49 -5.94 2.33
C HIS A 57 -13.87 -7.13 1.46
N GLU A 58 -12.93 -7.67 0.67
CA GLU A 58 -13.16 -8.85 -0.18
C GLU A 58 -13.56 -10.08 0.65
N ASN A 59 -12.83 -10.36 1.74
CA ASN A 59 -13.12 -11.49 2.62
C ASN A 59 -14.50 -11.35 3.30
N SER A 60 -14.86 -10.12 3.67
CA SER A 60 -16.18 -9.83 4.27
C SER A 60 -17.32 -10.09 3.27
N GLN A 61 -17.12 -9.76 1.99
CA GLN A 61 -18.12 -10.03 0.94
C GLN A 61 -18.25 -11.53 0.64
N GLN A 62 -17.15 -12.29 0.66
CA GLN A 62 -17.18 -13.74 0.44
C GLN A 62 -17.91 -14.50 1.57
N GLN A 63 -17.84 -14.01 2.81
CA GLN A 63 -18.56 -14.61 3.94
C GLN A 63 -20.09 -14.52 3.81
N PHE A 64 -20.61 -13.45 3.19
CA PHE A 64 -22.05 -13.32 2.90
C PHE A 64 -22.51 -14.17 1.70
N GLY A 65 -21.62 -14.47 0.75
CA GLY A 65 -21.94 -15.32 -0.41
C GLY A 65 -22.00 -16.83 -0.09
N GLN A 66 -21.30 -17.29 0.95
CA GLN A 66 -21.26 -18.72 1.32
C GLN A 66 -22.39 -19.16 2.28
N SER A 67 -23.11 -18.23 2.92
CA SER A 67 -24.21 -18.55 3.83
C SER A 67 -25.52 -18.94 3.13
N LEU A 68 -25.63 -18.76 1.80
CA LEU A 68 -26.81 -19.14 1.00
C LEU A 68 -26.74 -20.55 0.38
N LEU A 69 -25.63 -21.27 0.49
CA LEU A 69 -25.44 -22.60 -0.15
C LEU A 69 -25.49 -23.79 0.82
N ARG A 70 -25.87 -23.58 2.09
CA ARG A 70 -25.86 -24.64 3.10
C ARG A 70 -27.21 -24.81 3.81
N ALA A 71 -28.30 -24.83 3.03
CA ALA A 71 -29.54 -25.44 3.48
C ALA A 71 -29.33 -26.97 3.49
N PRO A 72 -29.39 -27.65 4.64
CA PRO A 72 -29.48 -29.11 4.63
C PRO A 72 -30.81 -29.49 3.98
N GLY A 73 -30.73 -30.12 2.81
CA GLY A 73 -31.88 -30.71 2.15
C GLY A 73 -32.58 -31.69 3.08
N ARG A 74 -33.83 -31.36 3.44
CA ARG A 74 -34.80 -32.31 3.98
C ARG A 74 -35.13 -33.33 2.90
N GLN A 75 -34.87 -34.61 3.16
CA GLN A 75 -35.82 -35.74 3.05
C GLN A 75 -35.14 -37.04 3.45
#